data_AF-A0A415S0V8-F1
#
_entry.id   AF-A0A415S0V8-F1
#
_cell.length_a   1.000
_cell.length_b   1.000
_cell.length_c   1.000
_cell.angle_alpha   90.00
_cell.angle_beta   90.00
_cell.angle_gamma   90.00
#
_symmetry.space_group_name_H-M   'P 1'
#
loop_
_entity.id
_entity.type
_entity.pdbx_description
1 polymer ?
#
loop_
_entity_poly.entity_id
_entity_poly.type
_entity_poly.pdbx_seq_one_letter_code
_entity_poly.pdbx_strand_id
1 'polypeptide(L)'
;MKFSDGLGGAALLAVAISTAGLQLIERQSRKNSPIRQESINEMADEIVQYVRGMAVVKSFKQEGVASDGLYRAYHKSKEINIKMERNFAPCDALHRLGLYMGTMAITCITALLALQGEMELYMAIMLIVYSYIMFNTIESANNSLHILEMLDTVAEKLQSIEDAEFIDKDGKDVSINQYDIEFKDVSFGYDSREVLSHISFRIPQNTTTAIVGPSGSGKTTICSLLARFYDAQNGEIQVGGHNVREFTCDSLLKNISMVFQNVYLFHDSIRNNILFGKPDASEEEIIAAAKAARCHDFIMALPDGYNTVVGEGGSTLSGGEKQRISIARAMLKNAPIVILDEATASIDPENEHLIQQAIGNLTHGKTIIVIAHRLATIESADQILVIDEGKVVQRGTHQQLVSQNGLYKRFISIREQAEGWAIG
;
A
#
# COMPACT_ATOMS: atom_id res chain seq x y z
N MET A 1 48.19 46.44 -11.21
CA MET A 1 48.35 44.97 -11.10
C MET A 1 47.98 44.35 -12.44
N LYS A 2 48.97 43.99 -13.27
CA LYS A 2 48.73 43.02 -14.34
C LYS A 2 48.86 41.65 -13.70
N PHE A 3 47.74 40.98 -13.44
CA PHE A 3 47.82 39.56 -13.12
C PHE A 3 48.46 38.86 -14.31
N SER A 4 49.48 38.04 -14.06
CA SER A 4 50.17 37.28 -15.10
C SER A 4 49.16 36.41 -15.84
N ASP A 5 49.13 36.50 -17.18
CA ASP A 5 48.29 35.66 -18.04
C ASP A 5 48.52 34.16 -17.77
N GLY A 6 49.69 33.79 -17.25
CA GLY A 6 50.04 32.43 -16.84
C GLY A 6 49.28 31.92 -15.61
N LEU A 7 48.97 32.78 -14.63
CA LEU A 7 48.18 32.42 -13.45
C LEU A 7 46.73 32.12 -13.83
N GLY A 8 46.15 32.94 -14.71
CA GLY A 8 44.80 32.73 -15.25
C GLY A 8 44.71 31.46 -16.11
N GLY A 9 45.70 31.24 -17.00
CA GLY A 9 45.76 30.04 -17.84
C GLY A 9 45.87 28.74 -17.04
N ALA A 10 46.71 28.70 -16.00
CA ALA A 10 46.86 27.53 -15.14
C ALA A 10 45.57 27.20 -14.37
N ALA A 11 44.88 28.23 -13.84
CA ALA A 11 43.60 28.05 -13.16
C ALA A 11 42.52 27.52 -14.11
N LEU A 12 42.42 28.07 -15.33
CA LEU A 12 41.43 27.64 -16.33
C LEU A 12 41.66 26.19 -16.78
N LEU A 13 42.92 25.79 -16.97
CA LEU A 13 43.26 24.41 -17.35
C LEU A 13 42.89 23.41 -16.23
N ALA A 14 43.19 23.76 -14.99
CA ALA A 14 42.86 22.96 -13.81
C ALA A 14 41.34 22.77 -13.66
N VAL A 15 40.58 23.85 -13.83
CA VAL A 15 39.10 23.80 -13.82
C VAL A 15 38.58 22.95 -14.97
N ALA A 16 39.11 23.08 -16.18
CA ALA A 16 38.66 22.27 -17.32
C ALA A 16 38.85 20.76 -17.11
N ILE A 17 40.00 20.34 -16.57
CA ILE A 17 40.29 18.94 -16.23
C ILE A 17 39.34 18.46 -15.12
N SER A 18 39.16 19.28 -14.09
CA SER A 18 38.27 19.02 -12.96
C SER A 18 36.82 18.84 -13.41
N THR A 19 36.31 19.71 -14.29
CA THR A 19 34.95 19.63 -14.84
C THR A 19 34.76 18.38 -15.72
N ALA A 20 35.77 17.99 -16.50
CA ALA A 20 35.71 16.77 -17.31
C ALA A 20 35.58 15.51 -16.42
N GLY A 21 36.34 15.43 -15.33
CA GLY A 21 36.19 14.36 -14.33
C GLY A 21 34.81 14.33 -13.71
N LEU A 22 34.27 15.50 -13.36
CA LEU A 22 32.96 15.67 -12.73
C LEU A 22 31.79 15.25 -13.65
N GLN A 23 31.85 15.59 -14.94
CA GLN A 23 30.86 15.13 -15.93
C GLN A 23 30.89 13.61 -16.15
N LEU A 24 32.07 12.99 -16.05
CA LEU A 24 32.19 11.54 -16.13
C LEU A 24 31.58 10.86 -14.91
N ILE A 25 31.82 11.42 -13.71
CA ILE A 25 31.18 10.98 -12.47
C ILE A 25 29.66 11.04 -12.60
N GLU A 26 29.11 12.18 -13.02
CA GLU A 26 27.65 12.38 -13.18
C GLU A 26 27.03 11.35 -14.14
N ARG A 27 27.61 11.19 -15.33
CA ARG A 27 27.12 10.22 -16.32
C ARG A 27 27.10 8.80 -15.79
N GLN A 28 28.13 8.45 -15.02
CA GLN A 28 28.27 7.12 -14.46
C GLN A 28 27.34 6.89 -13.27
N SER A 29 27.15 7.91 -12.43
CA SER A 29 26.25 7.89 -11.28
C SER A 29 24.80 7.76 -11.75
N ARG A 30 24.35 8.57 -12.73
CA ARG A 30 23.02 8.41 -13.37
C ARG A 30 22.76 7.01 -13.91
N LYS A 31 23.76 6.39 -14.55
CA LYS A 31 23.62 5.04 -15.11
C LYS A 31 23.51 3.95 -14.04
N ASN A 32 24.19 4.11 -12.92
CA ASN A 32 24.32 3.07 -11.91
C ASN A 32 23.36 3.22 -10.72
N SER A 33 22.88 4.44 -10.43
CA SER A 33 21.92 4.73 -9.37
C SER A 33 20.69 3.81 -9.38
N PRO A 34 19.97 3.60 -10.50
CA PRO A 34 18.80 2.70 -10.50
C PRO A 34 19.18 1.24 -10.21
N ILE A 35 20.31 0.78 -10.74
CA ILE A 35 20.82 -0.59 -10.52
C ILE A 35 21.16 -0.81 -9.03
N ARG A 36 21.76 0.20 -8.40
CA ARG A 36 22.05 0.19 -6.96
C ARG A 36 20.77 0.13 -6.15
N GLN A 37 19.80 1.00 -6.46
CA GLN A 37 18.54 1.08 -5.75
C GLN A 37 17.75 -0.23 -5.85
N GLU A 38 17.71 -0.84 -7.04
CA GLU A 38 17.10 -2.15 -7.27
C GLU A 38 17.75 -3.23 -6.39
N SER A 39 19.09 -3.27 -6.33
CA SER A 39 19.81 -4.25 -5.48
C SER A 39 19.57 -4.06 -3.98
N ILE A 40 19.36 -2.82 -3.52
CA ILE A 40 19.04 -2.52 -2.13
C ILE A 40 17.61 -2.98 -1.81
N ASN A 41 16.66 -2.72 -2.72
CA ASN A 41 15.28 -3.15 -2.56
C ASN A 41 15.17 -4.68 -2.52
N GLU A 42 15.83 -5.38 -3.45
CA GLU A 42 15.87 -6.86 -3.48
C GLU A 42 16.46 -7.44 -2.19
N MET A 43 17.51 -6.83 -1.65
CA MET A 43 18.09 -7.24 -0.36
C MET A 43 17.13 -7.02 0.80
N ALA A 44 16.39 -5.90 0.81
CA ALA A 44 15.37 -5.62 1.82
C ALA A 44 14.21 -6.63 1.76
N ASP A 45 13.73 -6.96 0.56
CA ASP A 45 12.66 -7.92 0.34
C ASP A 45 13.04 -9.33 0.84
N GLU A 46 14.25 -9.80 0.53
CA GLU A 46 14.77 -11.08 1.02
C GLU A 46 14.89 -11.12 2.55
N ILE A 47 15.30 -10.02 3.19
CA ILE A 47 15.34 -9.92 4.65
C ILE A 47 13.92 -10.04 5.23
N VAL A 48 12.95 -9.31 4.67
CA VAL A 48 11.56 -9.36 5.12
C VAL A 48 10.98 -10.75 4.94
N GLN A 49 11.24 -11.41 3.80
CA GLN A 49 10.81 -12.78 3.53
C GLN A 49 11.41 -13.78 4.53
N TYR A 50 12.72 -13.69 4.80
CA TYR A 50 13.38 -14.55 5.77
C TYR A 50 12.81 -14.38 7.18
N VAL A 51 12.60 -13.13 7.62
CA VAL A 51 12.05 -12.82 8.95
C VAL A 51 10.61 -13.33 9.07
N ARG A 52 9.75 -13.08 8.07
CA ARG A 52 8.36 -13.58 8.07
C ARG A 52 8.29 -15.11 8.02
N GLY A 53 9.21 -15.76 7.30
CA GLY A 53 9.28 -17.20 7.16
C GLY A 53 10.01 -17.93 8.30
N MET A 54 10.59 -17.22 9.27
CA MET A 54 11.55 -17.79 10.22
C MET A 54 11.00 -18.98 11.02
N ALA A 55 9.71 -18.94 11.40
CA ALA A 55 9.07 -20.05 12.11
C ALA A 55 9.06 -21.33 11.27
N VAL A 56 8.78 -21.22 9.97
CA VAL A 56 8.76 -22.33 9.00
C VAL A 56 10.18 -22.85 8.77
N VAL A 57 11.15 -21.94 8.56
CA VAL A 57 12.55 -22.30 8.37
C VAL A 57 13.07 -23.13 9.54
N LYS A 58 12.77 -22.69 10.78
CA LYS A 58 13.14 -23.41 11.99
C LYS A 58 12.39 -24.72 12.19
N SER A 59 11.09 -24.76 11.92
CA SER A 59 10.28 -25.97 12.10
C SER A 59 10.72 -27.10 11.17
N PHE A 60 11.17 -26.78 9.96
CA PHE A 60 11.64 -27.76 8.98
C PHE A 60 13.17 -27.93 8.93
N LYS A 61 13.92 -27.24 9.80
CA LYS A 61 15.40 -27.25 9.85
C LYS A 61 16.07 -26.93 8.49
N GLN A 62 15.49 -25.98 7.75
CA GLN A 62 15.93 -25.59 6.39
C GLN A 62 16.70 -24.26 6.39
N GLU A 63 17.53 -24.01 7.40
CA GLU A 63 18.25 -22.73 7.57
C GLU A 63 19.18 -22.41 6.38
N GLY A 64 19.83 -23.42 5.80
CA GLY A 64 20.70 -23.26 4.62
C GLY A 64 19.93 -22.76 3.40
N VAL A 65 18.89 -23.50 2.99
CA VAL A 65 18.08 -23.16 1.80
C VAL A 65 17.40 -21.79 1.95
N ALA A 66 16.95 -21.45 3.16
CA ALA A 66 16.33 -20.15 3.42
C ALA A 66 17.33 -18.99 3.44
N SER A 67 18.59 -19.22 3.78
CA SER A 67 19.62 -18.18 3.79
C SER A 67 20.31 -18.01 2.43
N ASP A 68 20.25 -18.99 1.53
CA ASP A 68 20.81 -18.89 0.18
C ASP A 68 20.23 -17.73 -0.66
N GLY A 69 18.94 -17.42 -0.49
CA GLY A 69 18.32 -16.22 -1.11
C GLY A 69 18.98 -14.93 -0.61
N LEU A 70 19.06 -14.78 0.71
CA LEU A 70 19.68 -13.64 1.38
C LEU A 70 21.16 -13.48 1.00
N TYR A 71 21.95 -14.56 1.02
CA TYR A 71 23.36 -14.49 0.64
C TYR A 71 23.55 -14.11 -0.83
N ARG A 72 22.71 -14.62 -1.75
CA ARG A 72 22.77 -14.24 -3.17
C ARG A 72 22.46 -12.75 -3.36
N ALA A 73 21.40 -12.23 -2.74
CA ALA A 73 21.05 -10.81 -2.82
C ALA A 73 22.16 -9.92 -2.24
N TYR A 74 22.73 -10.32 -1.10
CA TYR A 74 23.88 -9.64 -0.50
C TYR A 74 25.11 -9.64 -1.43
N HIS A 75 25.47 -10.79 -2.00
CA HIS A 75 26.60 -10.89 -2.93
C HIS A 75 26.40 -10.07 -4.20
N LYS A 76 25.19 -10.07 -4.77
CA LYS A 76 24.82 -9.23 -5.91
C LYS A 76 24.97 -7.75 -5.57
N SER A 77 24.44 -7.30 -4.43
CA SER A 77 24.60 -5.92 -3.95
C SER A 77 26.07 -5.55 -3.74
N LYS A 78 26.87 -6.45 -3.17
CA LYS A 78 28.32 -6.27 -3.01
C LYS A 78 29.02 -6.10 -4.36
N GLU A 79 28.76 -6.97 -5.34
CA GLU A 79 29.38 -6.90 -6.66
C GLU A 79 29.01 -5.61 -7.40
N ILE A 80 27.74 -5.18 -7.31
CA ILE A 80 27.26 -3.93 -7.87
C ILE A 80 27.98 -2.74 -7.23
N ASN A 81 28.07 -2.69 -5.91
CA ASN A 81 28.78 -1.62 -5.19
C ASN A 81 30.27 -1.58 -5.54
N ILE A 82 30.95 -2.73 -5.59
CA ILE A 82 32.37 -2.81 -5.99
C ILE A 82 32.56 -2.33 -7.43
N LYS A 83 31.68 -2.74 -8.35
CA LYS A 83 31.74 -2.33 -9.77
C LYS A 83 31.51 -0.83 -9.92
N MET A 84 30.58 -0.25 -9.16
CA MET A 84 30.35 1.20 -9.13
C MET A 84 31.58 1.95 -8.62
N GLU A 85 32.14 1.52 -7.49
CA GLU A 85 33.33 2.13 -6.91
C GLU A 85 34.53 2.05 -7.86
N ARG A 86 34.73 0.89 -8.50
CA ARG A 86 35.79 0.68 -9.49
C ARG A 86 35.67 1.62 -10.70
N ASN A 87 34.46 1.91 -11.13
CA ASN A 87 34.23 2.83 -12.24
C ASN A 87 34.34 4.31 -11.77
N PHE A 88 33.91 4.61 -10.54
CA PHE A 88 33.90 5.97 -9.98
C PHE A 88 35.31 6.46 -9.64
N ALA A 89 36.11 5.62 -8.99
CA ALA A 89 37.47 5.94 -8.54
C ALA A 89 38.38 6.60 -9.60
N PRO A 90 38.48 6.12 -10.86
CA PRO A 90 39.31 6.79 -11.87
C PRO A 90 38.77 8.16 -12.29
N CYS A 91 37.44 8.35 -12.32
CA CYS A 91 36.83 9.63 -12.68
C CYS A 91 37.06 10.67 -11.57
N ASP A 92 36.93 10.24 -10.32
CA ASP A 92 37.23 11.06 -9.15
C ASP A 92 38.73 11.38 -9.02
N ALA A 93 39.60 10.41 -9.32
CA ALA A 93 41.04 10.66 -9.40
C ALA A 93 41.38 11.71 -10.47
N LEU A 94 40.74 11.67 -11.64
CA LEU A 94 40.92 12.70 -12.69
C LEU A 94 40.49 14.08 -12.22
N HIS A 95 39.36 14.17 -11.53
CA HIS A 95 38.86 15.41 -10.93
C HIS A 95 39.87 15.99 -9.93
N ARG A 96 40.33 15.17 -8.97
CA ARG A 96 41.30 15.57 -7.94
C ARG A 96 42.67 15.94 -8.52
N LEU A 97 43.15 15.21 -9.54
CA LEU A 97 44.38 15.55 -10.25
C LEU A 97 44.30 16.94 -10.89
N GLY A 98 43.16 17.29 -11.51
CA GLY A 98 42.94 18.62 -12.07
C GLY A 98 43.10 19.73 -11.02
N LEU A 99 42.45 19.56 -9.86
CA LEU A 99 42.51 20.52 -8.75
C LEU A 99 43.94 20.65 -8.18
N TYR A 100 44.61 19.54 -7.89
CA TYR A 100 45.97 19.57 -7.32
C TYR A 100 47.02 20.11 -8.28
N MET A 101 46.92 19.80 -9.59
CA MET A 101 47.77 20.43 -10.59
C MET A 101 47.55 21.95 -10.65
N GLY A 102 46.29 22.41 -10.51
CA GLY A 102 45.97 23.82 -10.41
C GLY A 102 46.62 24.50 -9.21
N THR A 103 46.43 23.93 -8.01
CA THR A 103 47.05 24.45 -6.78
C THR A 103 48.57 24.51 -6.89
N MET A 104 49.19 23.45 -7.43
CA MET A 104 50.64 23.35 -7.58
C MET A 104 51.16 24.36 -8.61
N ALA A 105 50.50 24.50 -9.76
CA ALA A 105 50.88 25.48 -10.78
C ALA A 105 50.75 26.92 -10.26
N ILE A 106 49.63 27.26 -9.59
CA ILE A 106 49.44 28.57 -8.97
C ILE A 106 50.54 28.83 -7.94
N THR A 107 50.83 27.86 -7.07
CA THR A 107 51.87 28.00 -6.05
C THR A 107 53.26 28.24 -6.67
N CYS A 108 53.65 27.45 -7.67
CA CYS A 108 54.94 27.60 -8.35
C CYS A 108 55.05 28.94 -9.09
N ILE A 109 54.03 29.34 -9.86
CA ILE A 109 54.03 30.61 -10.60
C ILE A 109 54.09 31.80 -9.63
N THR A 110 53.29 31.75 -8.56
CA THR A 110 53.24 32.79 -7.52
C THR A 110 54.59 32.92 -6.80
N ALA A 111 55.24 31.79 -6.48
CA ALA A 111 56.56 31.78 -5.86
C ALA A 111 57.65 32.34 -6.79
N LEU A 112 57.64 32.00 -8.08
CA LEU A 112 58.60 32.51 -9.07
C LEU A 112 58.45 34.03 -9.26
N LEU A 113 57.23 34.54 -9.36
CA LEU A 113 56.96 35.98 -9.47
C LEU A 113 57.44 36.75 -8.22
N ALA A 114 57.30 36.16 -7.03
CA ALA A 114 57.82 36.75 -5.80
C ALA A 114 59.36 36.78 -5.76
N LEU A 115 60.02 35.70 -6.20
CA LEU A 115 61.49 35.62 -6.28
C LEU A 115 62.09 36.60 -7.30
N GLN A 116 61.36 36.88 -8.38
CA GLN A 116 61.74 37.86 -9.40
C GLN A 116 61.48 39.32 -8.96
N GLY A 117 60.83 39.53 -7.82
CA GLY A 117 60.48 40.85 -7.30
C GLY A 117 59.29 41.50 -8.01
N GLU A 118 58.57 40.77 -8.87
CA GLU A 118 57.37 41.28 -9.54
C GLU A 118 56.14 41.31 -8.62
N MET A 119 56.19 40.59 -7.49
CA MET A 119 55.10 40.51 -6.52
C MET A 119 55.62 40.55 -5.09
N GLU A 120 54.92 41.29 -4.23
CA GLU A 120 55.27 41.36 -2.81
C GLU A 120 54.99 40.05 -2.07
N LEU A 121 55.82 39.73 -1.07
CA LEU A 121 55.79 38.47 -0.33
C LEU A 121 54.42 38.20 0.33
N TYR A 122 53.78 39.24 0.89
CA TYR A 122 52.48 39.07 1.55
C TYR A 122 51.36 38.72 0.54
N MET A 123 51.41 39.28 -0.67
CA MET A 123 50.47 38.94 -1.75
C MET A 123 50.68 37.50 -2.22
N ALA A 124 51.95 37.07 -2.33
CA ALA A 124 52.30 35.71 -2.70
C ALA A 124 51.75 34.68 -1.69
N ILE A 125 51.96 34.94 -0.39
CA ILE A 125 51.45 34.08 0.69
C ILE A 125 49.93 34.05 0.66
N MET A 126 49.25 35.20 0.51
CA MET A 126 47.79 35.23 0.39
C MET A 126 47.29 34.41 -0.81
N LEU A 127 47.88 34.57 -2.00
CA LEU A 127 47.47 33.84 -3.20
C LEU A 127 47.60 32.32 -3.04
N ILE A 128 48.68 31.86 -2.41
CA ILE A 128 48.90 30.43 -2.13
C ILE A 128 47.80 29.91 -1.19
N VAL A 129 47.58 30.60 -0.07
CA VAL A 129 46.55 30.20 0.91
C VAL A 129 45.15 30.22 0.30
N TYR A 130 44.80 31.27 -0.45
CA TYR A 130 43.51 31.36 -1.14
C TYR A 130 43.33 30.25 -2.17
N SER A 131 44.36 29.91 -2.95
CA SER A 131 44.27 28.82 -3.94
C SER A 131 43.98 27.48 -3.26
N TYR A 132 44.63 27.21 -2.14
CA TYR A 132 44.41 25.99 -1.36
C TYR A 132 42.99 25.92 -0.78
N ILE A 133 42.50 27.00 -0.17
CA ILE A 133 41.13 27.06 0.37
C ILE A 133 40.10 26.89 -0.75
N MET A 134 40.27 27.58 -1.88
CA MET A 134 39.33 27.54 -3.00
C MET A 134 39.21 26.13 -3.58
N PHE A 135 40.34 25.49 -3.92
CA PHE A 135 40.31 24.16 -4.53
C PHE A 135 39.84 23.06 -3.56
N ASN A 136 40.21 23.11 -2.27
CA ASN A 136 39.67 22.18 -1.27
C ASN A 136 38.16 22.34 -1.06
N THR A 137 37.63 23.57 -1.16
CA THR A 137 36.18 23.80 -1.07
C THR A 137 35.47 23.14 -2.25
N ILE A 138 36.02 23.25 -3.47
CA ILE A 138 35.51 22.60 -4.67
C ILE A 138 35.57 21.07 -4.55
N GLU A 139 36.68 20.52 -4.05
CA GLU A 139 36.84 19.08 -3.80
C GLU A 139 35.76 18.57 -2.82
N SER A 140 35.53 19.30 -1.72
CA SER A 140 34.51 18.93 -0.73
C SER A 140 33.07 18.99 -1.28
N ALA A 141 32.80 19.91 -2.21
CA ALA A 141 31.50 20.03 -2.86
C ALA A 141 31.19 18.85 -3.81
N ASN A 142 32.22 18.26 -4.44
CA ASN A 142 32.08 17.12 -5.35
C ASN A 142 31.45 15.89 -4.68
N ASN A 143 31.79 15.62 -3.41
CA ASN A 143 31.19 14.52 -2.63
C ASN A 143 29.66 14.67 -2.45
N SER A 144 29.10 15.85 -2.69
CA SER A 144 27.66 16.11 -2.59
C SER A 144 26.89 15.83 -3.88
N LEU A 145 27.55 15.66 -5.03
CA LEU A 145 26.86 15.46 -6.31
C LEU A 145 26.08 14.15 -6.38
N HIS A 146 26.61 13.08 -5.80
CA HIS A 146 25.87 11.82 -5.69
C HIS A 146 24.60 11.99 -4.83
N ILE A 147 24.62 12.85 -3.81
CA ILE A 147 23.44 13.11 -2.98
C ILE A 147 22.39 13.86 -3.80
N LEU A 148 22.79 14.83 -4.62
CA LEU A 148 21.88 15.58 -5.49
C LEU A 148 21.16 14.68 -6.49
N GLU A 149 21.83 13.71 -7.11
CA GLU A 149 21.16 12.77 -8.03
C GLU A 149 20.15 11.84 -7.33
N MET A 150 20.44 11.40 -6.10
CA MET A 150 19.46 10.66 -5.32
C MET A 150 18.24 11.53 -4.98
N LEU A 151 18.45 12.82 -4.68
CA LEU A 151 17.36 13.76 -4.44
C LEU A 151 16.49 13.94 -5.68
N ASP A 152 17.08 14.05 -6.87
CA ASP A 152 16.32 14.13 -8.13
C ASP A 152 15.46 12.87 -8.35
N THR A 153 16.02 11.68 -8.11
CA THR A 153 15.27 10.41 -8.25
C THR A 153 14.10 10.32 -7.27
N VAL A 154 14.31 10.74 -6.02
CA VAL A 154 13.25 10.78 -5.00
C VAL A 154 12.20 11.84 -5.37
N ALA A 155 12.61 13.00 -5.87
CA ALA A 155 11.73 14.07 -6.31
C ALA A 155 10.84 13.61 -7.49
N GLU A 156 11.40 12.96 -8.51
CA GLU A 156 10.63 12.37 -9.62
C GLU A 156 9.60 11.36 -9.11
N LYS A 157 9.97 10.52 -8.13
CA LYS A 157 9.05 9.56 -7.54
C LYS A 157 7.93 10.24 -6.75
N LEU A 158 8.23 11.29 -5.99
CA LEU A 158 7.22 12.08 -5.28
C LEU A 158 6.28 12.78 -6.27
N GLN A 159 6.82 13.35 -7.34
CA GLN A 159 6.04 14.01 -8.37
C GLN A 159 5.08 13.05 -9.07
N SER A 160 5.51 11.81 -9.36
CA SER A 160 4.59 10.80 -9.94
C SER A 160 3.46 10.36 -9.00
N ILE A 161 3.64 10.50 -7.67
CA ILE A 161 2.57 10.27 -6.69
C ILE A 161 1.63 11.49 -6.64
N GLU A 162 2.19 12.70 -6.71
CA GLU A 162 1.42 13.96 -6.73
C GLU A 162 0.58 14.12 -8.00
N ASP A 163 1.13 13.72 -9.16
CA ASP A 163 0.48 13.78 -10.47
C ASP A 163 -0.49 12.61 -10.73
N ALA A 164 -0.60 11.66 -9.80
CA ALA A 164 -1.50 10.51 -9.94
C ALA A 164 -2.96 10.97 -10.00
N GLU A 165 -3.69 10.56 -11.04
CA GLU A 165 -5.10 10.91 -11.17
C GLU A 165 -5.96 10.14 -10.15
N PHE A 166 -6.78 10.88 -9.40
CA PHE A 166 -7.79 10.29 -8.53
C PHE A 166 -8.87 9.59 -9.34
N ILE A 167 -9.30 8.41 -8.88
CA ILE A 167 -10.31 7.58 -9.55
C ILE A 167 -11.65 8.29 -9.78
N ASP A 168 -11.97 9.30 -8.96
CA ASP A 168 -13.23 10.05 -8.97
C ASP A 168 -13.05 11.53 -9.36
N LYS A 169 -11.97 11.86 -10.09
CA LYS A 169 -11.68 13.23 -10.55
C LYS A 169 -12.87 13.93 -11.25
N ASP A 170 -13.65 13.18 -12.03
CA ASP A 170 -14.84 13.68 -12.74
C ASP A 170 -16.17 13.42 -11.99
N GLY A 171 -16.10 12.87 -10.78
CA GLY A 171 -17.23 12.53 -9.93
C GLY A 171 -17.95 13.77 -9.38
N LYS A 172 -19.23 13.60 -9.04
CA LYS A 172 -20.09 14.63 -8.45
C LYS A 172 -20.73 14.12 -7.17
N ASP A 173 -21.16 15.05 -6.32
CA ASP A 173 -22.01 14.68 -5.19
C ASP A 173 -23.43 14.38 -5.69
N VAL A 174 -23.80 13.09 -5.68
CA VAL A 174 -25.07 12.59 -6.20
C VAL A 174 -25.91 12.07 -5.04
N SER A 175 -27.04 12.72 -4.78
CA SER A 175 -28.01 12.28 -3.79
C SER A 175 -29.00 11.29 -4.40
N ILE A 176 -29.07 10.09 -3.81
CA ILE A 176 -29.98 9.01 -4.25
C ILE A 176 -31.04 8.71 -3.19
N ASN A 177 -32.23 8.33 -3.67
CA ASN A 177 -33.39 7.96 -2.83
C ASN A 177 -33.75 6.46 -2.91
N GLN A 178 -33.05 5.72 -3.79
CA GLN A 178 -33.19 4.29 -3.99
C GLN A 178 -31.82 3.63 -3.78
N TYR A 179 -31.82 2.40 -3.27
CA TYR A 179 -30.60 1.69 -2.88
C TYR A 179 -30.57 0.28 -3.47
N ASP A 180 -31.19 0.07 -4.62
CA ASP A 180 -30.98 -1.13 -5.42
C ASP A 180 -29.66 -1.04 -6.19
N ILE A 181 -29.05 -2.19 -6.43
CA ILE A 181 -27.74 -2.30 -7.08
C ILE A 181 -27.90 -3.12 -8.35
N GLU A 182 -27.31 -2.66 -9.44
CA GLU A 182 -27.35 -3.37 -10.72
C GLU A 182 -25.96 -3.45 -11.34
N PHE A 183 -25.55 -4.66 -11.71
CA PHE A 183 -24.37 -4.93 -12.52
C PHE A 183 -24.86 -5.25 -13.93
N LYS A 184 -24.35 -4.53 -14.93
CA LYS A 184 -24.69 -4.72 -16.35
C LYS A 184 -23.43 -4.98 -17.16
N ASP A 185 -23.30 -6.22 -17.62
CA ASP A 185 -22.22 -6.69 -18.49
C ASP A 185 -20.81 -6.34 -17.97
N VAL A 186 -20.60 -6.49 -16.67
CA VAL A 186 -19.38 -6.05 -16.01
C VAL A 186 -18.24 -7.06 -16.21
N SER A 187 -17.13 -6.58 -16.77
CA SER A 187 -15.88 -7.33 -16.85
C SER A 187 -14.74 -6.56 -16.16
N PHE A 188 -13.88 -7.29 -15.47
CA PHE A 188 -12.77 -6.72 -14.72
C PHE A 188 -11.63 -7.74 -14.54
N GLY A 189 -10.39 -7.25 -14.60
CA GLY A 189 -9.19 -8.01 -14.29
C GLY A 189 -8.17 -7.19 -13.50
N TYR A 190 -7.36 -7.86 -12.69
CA TYR A 190 -6.16 -7.27 -12.10
C TYR A 190 -4.99 -7.49 -13.05
N ASP A 191 -4.34 -6.39 -13.45
CA ASP A 191 -3.27 -6.39 -14.46
C ASP A 191 -3.68 -7.14 -15.73
N SER A 192 -3.03 -8.27 -16.03
CA SER A 192 -3.29 -9.10 -17.21
C SER A 192 -4.28 -10.24 -16.98
N ARG A 193 -4.78 -10.43 -15.75
CA ARG A 193 -5.67 -11.55 -15.41
C ARG A 193 -7.12 -11.08 -15.27
N GLU A 194 -7.98 -11.55 -16.17
CA GLU A 194 -9.43 -11.40 -16.05
C GLU A 194 -9.95 -12.17 -14.82
N VAL A 195 -10.77 -11.50 -14.00
CA VAL A 195 -11.34 -12.03 -12.76
C VAL A 195 -12.86 -12.13 -12.84
N LEU A 196 -13.52 -11.15 -13.46
CA LEU A 196 -14.96 -11.14 -13.73
C LEU A 196 -15.18 -10.98 -15.23
N SER A 197 -16.12 -11.73 -15.79
CA SER A 197 -16.39 -11.76 -17.22
C SER A 197 -17.88 -11.66 -17.49
N HIS A 198 -18.34 -10.53 -18.03
CA HIS A 198 -19.71 -10.28 -18.47
C HIS A 198 -20.78 -10.55 -17.39
N ILE A 199 -20.50 -10.14 -16.15
CA ILE A 199 -21.41 -10.36 -15.03
C ILE A 199 -22.59 -9.40 -15.11
N SER A 200 -23.80 -9.96 -15.02
CA SER A 200 -25.04 -9.19 -14.95
C SER A 200 -25.98 -9.72 -13.87
N PHE A 201 -26.36 -8.87 -12.91
CA PHE A 201 -27.35 -9.19 -11.89
C PHE A 201 -27.90 -7.93 -11.23
N ARG A 202 -29.03 -8.08 -10.52
CA ARG A 202 -29.64 -7.01 -9.73
C ARG A 202 -29.85 -7.46 -8.29
N ILE A 203 -29.61 -6.55 -7.35
CA ILE A 203 -29.90 -6.67 -5.93
C ILE A 203 -31.02 -5.67 -5.62
N PRO A 204 -32.26 -6.13 -5.39
CA PRO A 204 -33.37 -5.26 -5.03
C PRO A 204 -33.13 -4.53 -3.70
N GLN A 205 -33.68 -3.33 -3.57
CA GLN A 205 -33.60 -2.56 -2.33
C GLN A 205 -34.22 -3.34 -1.15
N ASN A 206 -33.62 -3.21 0.04
CA ASN A 206 -34.09 -3.82 1.29
C ASN A 206 -34.14 -5.37 1.24
N THR A 207 -33.32 -5.99 0.39
CA THR A 207 -33.18 -7.45 0.31
C THR A 207 -31.75 -7.88 0.62
N THR A 208 -31.61 -9.16 0.98
CA THR A 208 -30.33 -9.81 1.24
C THR A 208 -29.93 -10.67 0.06
N THR A 209 -28.82 -10.33 -0.59
CA THR A 209 -28.20 -11.15 -1.63
C THR A 209 -26.94 -11.83 -1.10
N ALA A 210 -26.94 -13.15 -1.06
CA ALA A 210 -25.75 -13.96 -0.75
C ALA A 210 -24.97 -14.30 -2.01
N ILE A 211 -23.65 -14.10 -1.97
CA ILE A 211 -22.72 -14.49 -3.01
C ILE A 211 -21.96 -15.72 -2.52
N VAL A 212 -22.05 -16.82 -3.29
CA VAL A 212 -21.42 -18.11 -2.96
C VAL A 212 -20.62 -18.61 -4.16
N GLY A 213 -19.57 -19.39 -3.90
CA GLY A 213 -18.71 -19.93 -4.96
C GLY A 213 -17.31 -20.28 -4.46
N PRO A 214 -16.49 -20.94 -5.30
CA PRO A 214 -15.14 -21.36 -4.92
C PRO A 214 -14.27 -20.17 -4.51
N SER A 215 -13.22 -20.43 -3.73
CA SER A 215 -12.19 -19.41 -3.47
C SER A 215 -11.56 -18.96 -4.79
N GLY A 216 -11.39 -17.64 -4.96
CA GLY A 216 -10.85 -17.06 -6.19
C GLY A 216 -11.85 -16.88 -7.34
N SER A 217 -13.16 -17.15 -7.15
CA SER A 217 -14.17 -16.93 -8.19
C SER A 217 -14.55 -15.47 -8.45
N GLY A 218 -13.99 -14.50 -7.70
CA GLY A 218 -14.24 -13.07 -7.88
C GLY A 218 -15.26 -12.44 -6.93
N LYS A 219 -15.72 -13.15 -5.89
CA LYS A 219 -16.72 -12.66 -4.91
C LYS A 219 -16.32 -11.33 -4.25
N THR A 220 -15.12 -11.27 -3.65
CA THR A 220 -14.60 -10.03 -3.04
C THR A 220 -14.42 -8.92 -4.07
N THR A 221 -14.03 -9.26 -5.31
CA THR A 221 -13.91 -8.29 -6.40
C THR A 221 -15.24 -7.62 -6.73
N ILE A 222 -16.37 -8.33 -6.68
CA ILE A 222 -17.70 -7.74 -6.86
C ILE A 222 -17.95 -6.66 -5.80
N CYS A 223 -17.63 -6.93 -4.54
CA CYS A 223 -17.75 -5.97 -3.44
C CYS A 223 -16.82 -4.76 -3.62
N SER A 224 -15.56 -5.00 -4.02
CA SER A 224 -14.58 -3.93 -4.29
C SER A 224 -15.01 -3.01 -5.43
N LEU A 225 -15.61 -3.55 -6.49
CA LEU A 225 -16.13 -2.76 -7.60
C LEU A 225 -17.37 -1.95 -7.21
N LEU A 226 -18.26 -2.53 -6.41
CA LEU A 226 -19.40 -1.80 -5.83
C LEU A 226 -18.95 -0.65 -4.92
N ALA A 227 -17.85 -0.84 -4.18
CA ALA A 227 -17.18 0.18 -3.38
C ALA A 227 -16.46 1.25 -4.20
N ARG A 228 -16.29 1.02 -5.51
CA ARG A 228 -15.37 1.75 -6.40
C ARG A 228 -13.94 1.84 -5.87
N PHE A 229 -13.45 0.76 -5.24
CA PHE A 229 -11.99 0.61 -5.00
C PHE A 229 -11.23 0.39 -6.30
N TYR A 230 -11.94 -0.11 -7.32
CA TYR A 230 -11.49 -0.21 -8.70
C TYR A 230 -12.67 0.15 -9.60
N ASP A 231 -12.39 0.67 -10.79
CA ASP A 231 -13.40 0.82 -11.83
C ASP A 231 -13.47 -0.45 -12.69
N ALA A 232 -14.69 -0.83 -13.10
CA ALA A 232 -14.89 -1.89 -14.08
C ALA A 232 -14.13 -1.57 -15.38
N GLN A 233 -13.64 -2.57 -16.10
CA GLN A 233 -13.01 -2.34 -17.41
C GLN A 233 -14.07 -2.22 -18.51
N ASN A 234 -15.12 -3.04 -18.43
CA ASN A 234 -16.29 -2.99 -19.32
C ASN A 234 -17.58 -3.08 -18.52
N GLY A 235 -18.67 -2.63 -19.12
CA GLY A 235 -20.00 -2.60 -18.50
C GLY A 235 -20.19 -1.42 -17.55
N GLU A 236 -21.27 -1.48 -16.78
CA GLU A 236 -21.60 -0.47 -15.78
C GLU A 236 -22.14 -1.08 -14.49
N ILE A 237 -21.86 -0.40 -13.38
CA ILE A 237 -22.39 -0.71 -12.06
C ILE A 237 -23.23 0.48 -11.63
N GLN A 238 -24.47 0.24 -11.24
CA GLN A 238 -25.41 1.26 -10.85
C GLN A 238 -25.87 1.09 -9.40
N VAL A 239 -26.03 2.20 -8.70
CA VAL A 239 -26.63 2.27 -7.36
C VAL A 239 -27.76 3.30 -7.40
N GLY A 240 -28.98 2.86 -7.11
CA GLY A 240 -30.16 3.72 -7.17
C GLY A 240 -30.43 4.32 -8.56
N GLY A 241 -30.05 3.59 -9.62
CA GLY A 241 -30.18 4.00 -11.02
C GLY A 241 -29.07 4.90 -11.58
N HIS A 242 -28.08 5.27 -10.77
CA HIS A 242 -26.92 6.09 -11.19
C HIS A 242 -25.67 5.23 -11.31
N ASN A 243 -24.85 5.47 -12.33
CA ASN A 243 -23.58 4.77 -12.47
C ASN A 243 -22.61 5.17 -11.35
N VAL A 244 -21.93 4.21 -10.72
CA VAL A 244 -20.96 4.48 -9.64
C VAL A 244 -19.85 5.46 -10.04
N ARG A 245 -19.55 5.56 -11.34
CA ARG A 245 -18.59 6.52 -11.92
C ARG A 245 -19.04 7.97 -11.87
N GLU A 246 -20.35 8.23 -11.78
CA GLU A 246 -20.92 9.58 -11.68
C GLU A 246 -20.67 10.20 -10.30
N PHE A 247 -20.46 9.38 -9.27
CA PHE A 247 -20.29 9.82 -7.89
C PHE A 247 -18.85 10.29 -7.63
N THR A 248 -18.63 11.11 -6.61
CA THR A 248 -17.36 11.10 -5.89
C THR A 248 -17.29 9.85 -5.00
N CYS A 249 -16.09 9.40 -4.65
CA CYS A 249 -15.88 8.28 -3.73
C CYS A 249 -16.60 8.52 -2.40
N ASP A 250 -16.50 9.73 -1.85
CA ASP A 250 -17.17 10.10 -0.60
C ASP A 250 -18.70 10.04 -0.73
N SER A 251 -19.26 10.54 -1.84
CA SER A 251 -20.71 10.53 -2.07
C SER A 251 -21.25 9.10 -2.19
N LEU A 252 -20.55 8.23 -2.92
CA LEU A 252 -20.90 6.82 -3.02
C LEU A 252 -20.76 6.10 -1.67
N LEU A 253 -19.59 6.21 -1.04
CA LEU A 253 -19.28 5.48 0.18
C LEU A 253 -20.11 5.96 1.37
N LYS A 254 -20.64 7.18 1.38
CA LYS A 254 -21.63 7.61 2.39
C LYS A 254 -22.84 6.68 2.46
N ASN A 255 -23.22 6.08 1.33
CA ASN A 255 -24.36 5.16 1.22
C ASN A 255 -24.01 3.70 1.53
N ILE A 256 -22.73 3.37 1.77
CA ILE A 256 -22.27 1.98 1.93
C ILE A 256 -21.50 1.78 3.24
N SER A 257 -21.94 0.83 4.08
CA SER A 257 -21.20 0.33 5.24
C SER A 257 -20.56 -1.01 4.88
N MET A 258 -19.30 -1.22 5.28
CA MET A 258 -18.58 -2.47 5.00
C MET A 258 -18.06 -3.11 6.27
N VAL A 259 -18.20 -4.43 6.35
CA VAL A 259 -17.53 -5.28 7.34
C VAL A 259 -16.63 -6.24 6.56
N PHE A 260 -15.33 -5.98 6.61
CA PHE A 260 -14.31 -6.77 5.91
C PHE A 260 -14.02 -8.09 6.62
N GLN A 261 -13.55 -9.08 5.85
CA GLN A 261 -13.07 -10.37 6.35
C GLN A 261 -11.93 -10.17 7.36
N ASN A 262 -10.91 -9.40 6.97
CA ASN A 262 -9.80 -9.03 7.84
C ASN A 262 -10.08 -7.67 8.48
N VAL A 263 -10.55 -7.71 9.72
CA VAL A 263 -10.80 -6.48 10.47
C VAL A 263 -9.50 -5.78 10.81
N TYR A 264 -9.38 -4.53 10.36
CA TYR A 264 -8.30 -3.64 10.75
C TYR A 264 -8.77 -2.62 11.80
N LEU A 265 -8.05 -2.58 12.92
CA LEU A 265 -8.17 -1.57 13.94
C LEU A 265 -6.88 -0.74 13.95
N PHE A 266 -7.04 0.58 13.95
CA PHE A 266 -5.94 1.53 14.06
C PHE A 266 -5.36 1.49 15.47
N HIS A 267 -4.07 1.79 15.59
CA HIS A 267 -3.40 1.93 16.88
C HIS A 267 -3.89 3.19 17.62
N ASP A 268 -5.05 3.08 18.26
CA ASP A 268 -5.77 4.15 18.94
C ASP A 268 -6.75 3.53 19.96
N SER A 269 -7.50 4.37 20.69
CA SER A 269 -8.59 3.94 21.57
C SER A 269 -9.68 3.16 20.83
N ILE A 270 -10.38 2.27 21.55
CA ILE A 270 -11.57 1.58 21.03
C ILE A 270 -12.63 2.60 20.61
N ARG A 271 -12.80 3.68 21.39
CA ARG A 271 -13.67 4.81 21.07
C ARG A 271 -13.40 5.36 19.68
N ASN A 272 -12.17 5.76 19.39
CA ASN A 272 -11.80 6.33 18.10
C ASN A 272 -11.96 5.31 16.97
N ASN A 273 -11.65 4.04 17.23
CA ASN A 273 -11.86 2.95 16.28
C ASN A 273 -13.34 2.79 15.86
N ILE A 274 -14.30 3.02 16.76
CA ILE A 274 -15.74 3.04 16.44
C ILE A 274 -16.11 4.36 15.74
N LEU A 275 -15.58 5.48 16.23
CA LEU A 275 -15.85 6.84 15.74
C LEU A 275 -15.47 7.04 14.26
N PHE A 276 -14.53 6.25 13.71
CA PHE A 276 -14.25 6.22 12.26
C PHE A 276 -15.49 6.03 11.39
N GLY A 277 -16.56 5.40 11.89
CA GLY A 277 -17.82 5.24 11.16
C GLY A 277 -18.58 6.56 10.95
N LYS A 278 -18.46 7.48 11.91
CA LYS A 278 -19.10 8.80 11.92
C LYS A 278 -18.31 9.73 12.86
N PRO A 279 -17.37 10.55 12.34
CA PRO A 279 -16.47 11.37 13.16
C PRO A 279 -17.18 12.32 14.13
N ASP A 280 -18.35 12.82 13.75
CA ASP A 280 -19.15 13.77 14.54
C ASP A 280 -20.17 13.09 15.46
N ALA A 281 -20.01 11.79 15.75
CA ALA A 281 -20.96 11.08 16.61
C ALA A 281 -20.86 11.49 18.08
N SER A 282 -22.02 11.56 18.75
CA SER A 282 -22.09 11.77 20.20
C SER A 282 -21.69 10.50 20.99
N GLU A 283 -21.35 10.67 22.27
CA GLU A 283 -21.06 9.53 23.16
C GLU A 283 -22.25 8.56 23.24
N GLU A 284 -23.46 9.08 23.29
CA GLU A 284 -24.67 8.27 23.33
C GLU A 284 -24.81 7.40 22.08
N GLU A 285 -24.47 7.94 20.90
CA GLU A 285 -24.47 7.19 19.63
C GLU A 285 -23.40 6.09 19.62
N ILE A 286 -22.19 6.38 20.11
CA ILE A 286 -21.10 5.39 20.21
C ILE A 286 -21.52 4.24 21.12
N ILE A 287 -22.07 4.55 22.30
CA ILE A 287 -22.52 3.53 23.27
C ILE A 287 -23.69 2.73 22.70
N ALA A 288 -24.65 3.38 22.02
CA ALA A 288 -25.78 2.70 21.38
C ALA A 288 -25.31 1.72 20.30
N ALA A 289 -24.41 2.15 19.41
CA ALA A 289 -23.81 1.31 18.38
C ALA A 289 -23.03 0.14 19.00
N ALA A 290 -22.25 0.38 20.04
CA ALA A 290 -21.48 -0.64 20.73
C ALA A 290 -22.36 -1.69 21.44
N LYS A 291 -23.51 -1.26 22.01
CA LYS A 291 -24.50 -2.17 22.60
C LYS A 291 -25.19 -3.01 21.53
N ALA A 292 -25.61 -2.38 20.43
CA ALA A 292 -26.23 -3.07 19.30
C ALA A 292 -25.27 -4.11 18.66
N ALA A 293 -23.97 -3.81 18.65
CA ALA A 293 -22.93 -4.71 18.15
C ALA A 293 -22.40 -5.73 19.19
N ARG A 294 -22.98 -5.77 20.40
CA ARG A 294 -22.55 -6.66 21.50
C ARG A 294 -21.08 -6.49 21.91
N CYS A 295 -20.50 -5.30 21.76
CA CYS A 295 -19.15 -5.01 22.23
C CYS A 295 -19.07 -4.21 23.53
N HIS A 296 -20.15 -3.54 23.95
CA HIS A 296 -20.16 -2.72 25.16
C HIS A 296 -19.67 -3.46 26.41
N ASP A 297 -20.15 -4.69 26.64
CA ASP A 297 -19.88 -5.42 27.89
C ASP A 297 -18.40 -5.80 28.02
N PHE A 298 -17.74 -6.26 26.95
CA PHE A 298 -16.32 -6.57 27.00
C PHE A 298 -15.47 -5.30 27.02
N ILE A 299 -15.90 -4.24 26.31
CA ILE A 299 -15.19 -2.95 26.34
C ILE A 299 -15.15 -2.43 27.79
N MET A 300 -16.28 -2.47 28.50
CA MET A 300 -16.36 -2.03 29.90
C MET A 300 -15.61 -2.95 30.88
N ALA A 301 -15.29 -4.19 30.49
CA ALA A 301 -14.46 -5.09 31.27
C ALA A 301 -12.95 -4.81 31.13
N LEU A 302 -12.54 -4.00 30.14
CA LEU A 302 -11.15 -3.57 29.97
C LEU A 302 -10.79 -2.48 31.01
N PRO A 303 -9.51 -2.38 31.42
CA PRO A 303 -9.08 -1.45 32.46
C PRO A 303 -9.49 0.02 32.25
N ASP A 304 -9.48 0.48 30.99
CA ASP A 304 -9.80 1.88 30.63
C ASP A 304 -11.11 2.01 29.83
N GLY A 305 -11.92 0.95 29.76
CA GLY A 305 -13.17 0.97 29.02
C GLY A 305 -12.98 1.32 27.53
N TYR A 306 -13.78 2.29 27.06
CA TYR A 306 -13.68 2.82 25.69
C TYR A 306 -12.35 3.52 25.38
N ASN A 307 -11.62 3.98 26.41
CA ASN A 307 -10.33 4.65 26.25
C ASN A 307 -9.15 3.67 26.16
N THR A 308 -9.39 2.36 26.30
CA THR A 308 -8.33 1.36 26.13
C THR A 308 -7.75 1.44 24.72
N VAL A 309 -6.43 1.61 24.64
CA VAL A 309 -5.69 1.66 23.38
C VAL A 309 -5.46 0.26 22.85
N VAL A 310 -5.84 0.01 21.60
CA VAL A 310 -5.58 -1.27 20.92
C VAL A 310 -4.26 -1.20 20.15
N GLY A 311 -3.50 -2.30 20.14
CA GLY A 311 -2.30 -2.42 19.31
C GLY A 311 -2.61 -2.33 17.80
N GLU A 312 -1.60 -2.13 16.97
CA GLU A 312 -1.78 -2.14 15.51
C GLU A 312 -2.47 -3.43 15.03
N GLY A 313 -3.48 -3.30 14.17
CA GLY A 313 -4.32 -4.43 13.74
C GLY A 313 -5.13 -5.07 14.86
N GLY A 314 -5.27 -4.39 16.00
CA GLY A 314 -5.98 -4.88 17.19
C GLY A 314 -5.30 -6.07 17.86
N SER A 315 -3.97 -6.21 17.80
CA SER A 315 -3.23 -7.39 18.30
C SER A 315 -3.54 -7.82 19.75
N THR A 316 -4.10 -6.94 20.57
CA THR A 316 -4.51 -7.17 21.96
C THR A 316 -5.92 -7.75 22.13
N LEU A 317 -6.69 -7.88 21.05
CA LEU A 317 -8.08 -8.37 21.07
C LEU A 317 -8.23 -9.71 20.35
N SER A 318 -9.18 -10.52 20.80
CA SER A 318 -9.61 -11.74 20.10
C SER A 318 -10.24 -11.42 18.73
N GLY A 319 -10.26 -12.40 17.82
CA GLY A 319 -10.85 -12.22 16.50
C GLY A 319 -12.33 -11.77 16.56
N GLY A 320 -13.11 -12.39 17.44
CA GLY A 320 -14.53 -12.03 17.63
C GLY A 320 -14.74 -10.62 18.19
N GLU A 321 -13.87 -10.15 19.09
CA GLU A 321 -13.94 -8.78 19.61
C GLU A 321 -13.64 -7.75 18.52
N LYS A 322 -12.60 -7.98 17.70
CA LYS A 322 -12.31 -7.11 16.55
C LYS A 322 -13.52 -7.02 15.62
N GLN A 323 -14.14 -8.16 15.32
CA GLN A 323 -15.32 -8.22 14.47
C GLN A 323 -16.48 -7.40 15.01
N ARG A 324 -16.78 -7.51 16.31
CA ARG A 324 -17.84 -6.71 16.93
C ARG A 324 -17.54 -5.21 16.91
N ILE A 325 -16.27 -4.81 17.06
CA ILE A 325 -15.88 -3.39 16.90
C ILE A 325 -16.09 -2.93 15.45
N SER A 326 -15.73 -3.76 14.45
CA SER A 326 -15.99 -3.46 13.04
C SER A 326 -17.48 -3.31 12.74
N ILE A 327 -18.31 -4.19 13.31
CA ILE A 327 -19.77 -4.10 13.18
C ILE A 327 -20.29 -2.83 13.88
N ALA A 328 -19.78 -2.47 15.05
CA ALA A 328 -20.13 -1.21 15.72
C ALA A 328 -19.80 0.02 14.86
N ARG A 329 -18.64 0.02 14.19
CA ARG A 329 -18.25 1.06 13.22
C ARG A 329 -19.25 1.15 12.07
N ALA A 330 -19.65 0.01 11.50
CA ALA A 330 -20.63 -0.06 10.42
C ALA A 330 -22.04 0.38 10.87
N MET A 331 -22.44 0.05 12.11
CA MET A 331 -23.69 0.48 12.73
C MET A 331 -23.72 1.98 13.00
N LEU A 332 -22.62 2.55 13.50
CA LEU A 332 -22.51 3.98 13.78
C LEU A 332 -22.66 4.81 12.50
N LYS A 333 -22.08 4.32 11.39
CA LYS A 333 -22.25 4.93 10.05
C LYS A 333 -23.70 4.85 9.56
N ASN A 334 -24.42 3.79 9.92
CA ASN A 334 -25.84 3.55 9.61
C ASN A 334 -26.21 3.69 8.11
N ALA A 335 -25.31 3.30 7.21
CA ALA A 335 -25.55 3.41 5.78
C ALA A 335 -26.69 2.47 5.29
N PRO A 336 -27.43 2.81 4.20
CA PRO A 336 -28.54 2.01 3.67
C PRO A 336 -28.09 0.75 2.94
N ILE A 337 -26.86 0.70 2.43
CA ILE A 337 -26.26 -0.49 1.79
C ILE A 337 -25.21 -1.08 2.74
N VAL A 338 -25.24 -2.39 2.94
CA VAL A 338 -24.27 -3.10 3.79
C VAL A 338 -23.58 -4.20 3.01
N ILE A 339 -22.24 -4.18 3.02
CA ILE A 339 -21.38 -5.24 2.50
C ILE A 339 -20.81 -6.04 3.66
N LEU A 340 -21.03 -7.35 3.66
CA LEU A 340 -20.48 -8.29 4.63
C LEU A 340 -19.56 -9.26 3.89
N ASP A 341 -18.25 -9.06 3.99
CA ASP A 341 -17.26 -9.98 3.42
C ASP A 341 -16.82 -10.98 4.48
N GLU A 342 -17.36 -12.20 4.43
CA GLU A 342 -16.99 -13.30 5.34
C GLU A 342 -16.97 -12.90 6.84
N ALA A 343 -17.93 -12.07 7.29
CA ALA A 343 -17.95 -11.46 8.62
C ALA A 343 -18.08 -12.43 9.82
N THR A 344 -17.98 -13.73 9.58
CA THR A 344 -18.13 -14.80 10.57
C THR A 344 -17.10 -15.94 10.40
N ALA A 345 -16.13 -15.80 9.49
CA ALA A 345 -15.13 -16.84 9.24
C ALA A 345 -14.07 -16.83 10.36
N SER A 346 -13.71 -18.02 10.87
CA SER A 346 -12.62 -18.22 11.85
C SER A 346 -12.84 -17.65 13.26
N ILE A 347 -14.08 -17.67 13.75
CA ILE A 347 -14.42 -17.16 15.10
C ILE A 347 -14.66 -18.30 16.08
N ASP A 348 -14.23 -18.10 17.33
CA ASP A 348 -14.51 -18.99 18.45
C ASP A 348 -16.03 -19.25 18.61
N PRO A 349 -16.45 -20.53 18.70
CA PRO A 349 -17.86 -20.91 18.82
C PRO A 349 -18.59 -20.23 19.99
N GLU A 350 -17.89 -19.94 21.09
CA GLU A 350 -18.47 -19.27 22.27
C GLU A 350 -18.95 -17.84 21.97
N ASN A 351 -18.29 -17.14 21.04
CA ASN A 351 -18.57 -15.75 20.69
C ASN A 351 -19.42 -15.58 19.42
N GLU A 352 -19.61 -16.66 18.67
CA GLU A 352 -20.30 -16.68 17.39
C GLU A 352 -21.73 -16.13 17.48
N HIS A 353 -22.49 -16.54 18.48
CA HIS A 353 -23.88 -16.12 18.64
C HIS A 353 -24.01 -14.60 18.80
N LEU A 354 -23.08 -13.97 19.53
CA LEU A 354 -23.06 -12.52 19.74
C LEU A 354 -22.85 -11.76 18.42
N ILE A 355 -22.03 -12.31 17.53
CA ILE A 355 -21.73 -11.71 16.23
C ILE A 355 -22.90 -11.87 15.27
N GLN A 356 -23.56 -13.04 15.28
CA GLN A 356 -24.79 -13.23 14.50
C GLN A 356 -25.89 -12.26 14.93
N GLN A 357 -26.06 -12.04 16.24
CA GLN A 357 -26.98 -11.02 16.74
C GLN A 357 -26.58 -9.61 16.29
N ALA A 358 -25.29 -9.27 16.36
CA ALA A 358 -24.79 -7.98 15.90
C ALA A 358 -25.02 -7.78 14.40
N ILE A 359 -24.77 -8.79 13.56
CA ILE A 359 -25.07 -8.77 12.13
C ILE A 359 -26.57 -8.58 11.92
N GLY A 360 -27.43 -9.36 12.60
CA GLY A 360 -28.89 -9.22 12.51
C GLY A 360 -29.40 -7.81 12.83
N ASN A 361 -28.80 -7.15 13.82
CA ASN A 361 -29.11 -5.76 14.16
C ASN A 361 -28.63 -4.78 13.08
N LEU A 362 -27.48 -5.04 12.46
CA LEU A 362 -26.92 -4.19 11.39
C LEU A 362 -27.73 -4.29 10.11
N THR A 363 -28.27 -5.47 9.79
CA THR A 363 -28.91 -5.79 8.51
C THR A 363 -30.36 -5.32 8.39
N HIS A 364 -31.02 -4.99 9.50
CA HIS A 364 -32.45 -4.69 9.52
C HIS A 364 -32.84 -3.50 8.62
N GLY A 365 -33.68 -3.74 7.61
CA GLY A 365 -34.24 -2.71 6.73
C GLY A 365 -33.24 -2.08 5.74
N LYS A 366 -32.19 -2.81 5.36
CA LYS A 366 -31.11 -2.35 4.48
C LYS A 366 -30.94 -3.26 3.26
N THR A 367 -30.28 -2.75 2.22
CA THR A 367 -29.85 -3.57 1.08
C THR A 367 -28.53 -4.24 1.42
N ILE A 368 -28.45 -5.57 1.27
CA ILE A 368 -27.34 -6.34 1.83
C ILE A 368 -26.71 -7.21 0.76
N ILE A 369 -25.39 -7.17 0.69
CA ILE A 369 -24.58 -8.08 -0.09
C ILE A 369 -23.65 -8.81 0.87
N VAL A 370 -23.75 -10.14 0.91
CA VAL A 370 -22.97 -10.96 1.82
C VAL A 370 -22.21 -12.04 1.07
N ILE A 371 -20.89 -12.08 1.25
CA ILE A 371 -20.06 -13.20 0.80
C ILE A 371 -20.18 -14.28 1.87
N ALA A 372 -21.05 -15.25 1.62
CA ALA A 372 -21.55 -16.13 2.67
C ALA A 372 -20.77 -17.43 2.75
N HIS A 373 -20.13 -17.65 3.90
CA HIS A 373 -19.42 -18.89 4.20
C HIS A 373 -20.10 -19.81 5.24
N ARG A 374 -21.29 -19.44 5.70
CA ARG A 374 -22.10 -20.23 6.64
C ARG A 374 -23.46 -20.59 6.07
N LEU A 375 -23.91 -21.80 6.36
CA LEU A 375 -25.17 -22.33 5.82
C LEU A 375 -26.36 -21.47 6.23
N ALA A 376 -26.45 -21.10 7.50
CA ALA A 376 -27.54 -20.26 8.03
C ALA A 376 -27.69 -18.90 7.31
N THR A 377 -26.58 -18.25 6.95
CA THR A 377 -26.58 -16.97 6.21
C THR A 377 -26.99 -17.15 4.76
N ILE A 378 -26.65 -18.30 4.15
CA ILE A 378 -27.04 -18.62 2.78
C ILE A 378 -28.53 -18.94 2.72
N GLU A 379 -29.03 -19.74 3.66
CA GLU A 379 -30.44 -20.19 3.71
C GLU A 379 -31.43 -19.05 3.92
N SER A 380 -31.04 -18.04 4.71
CA SER A 380 -31.87 -16.87 5.03
C SER A 380 -31.84 -15.76 3.96
N ALA A 381 -31.03 -15.89 2.92
CA ALA A 381 -30.92 -14.86 1.88
C ALA A 381 -32.13 -14.87 0.92
N ASP A 382 -32.65 -13.68 0.60
CA ASP A 382 -33.73 -13.49 -0.36
C ASP A 382 -33.31 -13.90 -1.78
N GLN A 383 -32.02 -13.73 -2.09
CA GLN A 383 -31.42 -14.12 -3.37
C GLN A 383 -30.02 -14.69 -3.14
N ILE A 384 -29.68 -15.73 -3.89
CA ILE A 384 -28.34 -16.33 -3.93
C ILE A 384 -27.79 -16.20 -5.33
N LEU A 385 -26.54 -15.74 -5.44
CA LEU A 385 -25.75 -15.69 -6.65
C LEU A 385 -24.58 -16.67 -6.51
N VAL A 386 -24.53 -17.66 -7.39
CA VAL A 386 -23.44 -18.63 -7.46
C VAL A 386 -22.45 -18.14 -8.50
N ILE A 387 -21.24 -17.81 -8.06
CA ILE A 387 -20.17 -17.29 -8.90
C ILE A 387 -19.11 -18.37 -9.09
N ASP A 388 -18.82 -18.68 -10.35
CA ASP A 388 -17.78 -19.61 -10.75
C ASP A 388 -17.02 -19.06 -11.94
N GLU A 389 -15.69 -19.18 -11.91
CA GLU A 389 -14.79 -18.66 -12.95
C GLU A 389 -15.12 -17.23 -13.43
N GLY A 390 -15.49 -16.34 -12.50
CA GLY A 390 -15.80 -14.95 -12.81
C GLY A 390 -17.16 -14.72 -13.48
N LYS A 391 -18.08 -15.70 -13.44
CA LYS A 391 -19.42 -15.63 -14.04
C LYS A 391 -20.51 -16.02 -13.05
N VAL A 392 -21.71 -15.47 -13.24
CA VAL A 392 -22.91 -15.91 -12.50
C VAL A 392 -23.44 -17.18 -13.15
N VAL A 393 -23.21 -18.33 -12.52
CA VAL A 393 -23.62 -19.64 -13.06
C VAL A 393 -25.00 -20.09 -12.61
N GLN A 394 -25.45 -19.66 -11.43
CA GLN A 394 -26.80 -19.93 -10.93
C GLN A 394 -27.31 -18.73 -10.11
N ARG A 395 -28.63 -18.52 -10.13
CA ARG A 395 -29.33 -17.50 -9.35
C ARG A 395 -30.70 -18.03 -8.89
N GLY A 396 -31.06 -17.78 -7.64
CA GLY A 396 -32.36 -18.15 -7.10
C GLY A 396 -32.40 -18.11 -5.58
N THR A 397 -33.48 -18.59 -4.98
CA THR A 397 -33.57 -18.82 -3.54
C THR A 397 -32.90 -20.14 -3.13
N HIS A 398 -32.62 -20.33 -1.84
CA HIS A 398 -32.07 -21.60 -1.34
C HIS A 398 -32.89 -22.81 -1.81
N GLN A 399 -34.21 -22.78 -1.64
CA GLN A 399 -35.10 -23.88 -2.02
C GLN A 399 -35.04 -24.19 -3.52
N GLN A 400 -34.97 -23.15 -4.36
CA GLN A 400 -34.86 -23.32 -5.81
C GLN A 400 -33.51 -23.96 -6.18
N LEU A 401 -32.41 -23.49 -5.61
CA LEU A 401 -31.08 -23.94 -5.99
C LEU A 401 -30.72 -25.34 -5.44
N VAL A 402 -31.24 -25.75 -4.27
CA VAL A 402 -31.05 -27.14 -3.77
C VAL A 402 -31.80 -28.15 -4.64
N SER A 403 -32.97 -27.77 -5.17
CA SER A 403 -33.77 -28.65 -6.05
C SER A 403 -33.11 -28.87 -7.42
N GLN A 404 -32.25 -27.95 -7.85
CA GLN A 404 -31.50 -28.04 -9.09
C GLN A 404 -30.20 -28.81 -8.89
N ASN A 405 -29.87 -29.70 -9.82
CA ASN A 405 -28.51 -30.25 -9.88
C ASN A 405 -27.57 -29.15 -10.38
N GLY A 406 -26.50 -28.88 -9.64
CA GLY A 406 -25.57 -27.81 -9.97
C GLY A 406 -24.51 -27.59 -8.90
N LEU A 407 -23.71 -26.55 -9.11
CA LEU A 407 -22.59 -26.19 -8.26
C LEU A 407 -23.06 -25.84 -6.83
N TYR A 408 -24.20 -25.15 -6.70
CA TYR A 408 -24.77 -24.81 -5.40
C TYR A 408 -25.07 -26.03 -4.54
N LYS A 409 -25.80 -27.02 -5.08
CA LYS A 409 -26.15 -28.25 -4.36
C LYS A 409 -24.91 -29.01 -3.90
N ARG A 410 -23.87 -29.06 -4.74
CA ARG A 410 -22.57 -29.62 -4.38
C ARG A 410 -21.93 -28.86 -3.22
N PHE A 411 -21.93 -27.52 -3.26
CA PHE A 411 -21.42 -26.68 -2.17
C PHE A 411 -22.13 -26.96 -0.83
N ILE A 412 -23.46 -27.03 -0.83
CA ILE A 412 -24.24 -27.31 0.37
C ILE A 412 -23.91 -28.70 0.92
N SER A 413 -23.89 -29.74 0.07
CA SER A 413 -23.59 -31.10 0.52
C SER A 413 -22.21 -31.26 1.17
N ILE A 414 -21.19 -30.57 0.62
CA ILE A 414 -19.84 -30.57 1.20
C ILE A 414 -19.83 -29.86 2.56
N ARG A 415 -20.62 -28.78 2.70
CA ARG A 415 -20.72 -28.05 3.97
C ARG A 415 -21.46 -28.81 5.05
N GLU A 416 -22.57 -29.44 4.74
CA GLU A 416 -23.30 -30.28 5.69
C GLU A 416 -22.40 -31.41 6.22
N GLN A 417 -21.59 -32.02 5.34
CA GLN A 417 -20.59 -33.02 5.73
C GLN A 417 -19.47 -32.45 6.62
N ALA A 418 -19.02 -31.22 6.34
CA ALA A 418 -17.97 -30.56 7.10
C ALA A 418 -18.46 -30.08 8.49
N GLU A 419 -19.67 -29.53 8.59
CA GLU A 419 -20.29 -29.13 9.87
C GLU A 419 -20.62 -30.34 10.75
N GLY A 420 -20.98 -31.48 10.15
CA GLY A 420 -21.21 -32.74 10.85
C GLY A 420 -19.96 -33.56 11.17
N TRP A 421 -18.76 -33.06 10.85
CA TRP A 421 -17.51 -33.80 11.06
C TRP A 421 -17.05 -33.74 12.52
N ALA A 422 -16.80 -34.91 13.12
CA ALA A 422 -16.20 -35.04 14.44
C ALA A 422 -14.93 -35.90 14.35
N ILE A 423 -13.88 -35.52 15.09
CA ILE A 423 -12.68 -36.35 15.26
C ILE A 423 -13.06 -37.47 16.23
N GLY A 424 -13.08 -38.71 15.71
CA GLY A 424 -13.34 -39.93 16.48
C GLY A 424 -12.19 -40.36 17.37
#